data_AF-D7KTM1-F1
#
_entry.id   AF-D7KTM1-F1
#
_cell.length_a   1.000
_cell.length_b   1.000
_cell.length_c   1.000
_cell.angle_alpha   90.00
_cell.angle_beta   90.00
_cell.angle_gamma   90.00
#
_symmetry.space_group_name_H-M   'P 1'
#
loop_
_entity.id
_entity.type
_entity.pdbx_description
1 polymer ?
#
loop_
_entity_poly.entity_id
_entity_poly.type
_entity_poly.pdbx_seq_one_letter_code
_entity_poly.pdbx_strand_id
1 'polypeptide(L)'
;FNQAKEMLMQDKNFKSGWKFDHVWNITKNFEKFKDGATPARKVSYLCGFENPTPDSVSQTSPDLSSFSLNLDDKDDTIGGSPSERPIGVKQLKLKRKNDDQTRDVIKTLEEGNKQLVEQLKKTSAQRQQYLEMQNKSLTLKELKEENKVLYRDLNSIEDPNLRAYLQSEQAKILKKRLDQQASSASTSF
;
A
#
# COMPACT_ATOMS: atom_id res chain seq x y z
N PHE A 1 7.32 -8.26 -0.26
CA PHE A 1 7.77 -7.42 0.87
C PHE A 1 9.28 -7.55 0.94
N ASN A 2 10.03 -6.43 0.89
CA ASN A 2 11.45 -6.33 1.27
C ASN A 2 12.59 -6.84 0.34
N GLN A 3 12.46 -6.76 -0.98
CA GLN A 3 13.60 -6.97 -1.91
C GLN A 3 14.81 -6.09 -1.57
N ALA A 4 14.58 -4.81 -1.24
CA ALA A 4 15.65 -3.89 -0.84
C ALA A 4 16.38 -4.34 0.44
N LYS A 5 15.66 -4.99 1.37
CA LYS A 5 16.24 -5.50 2.62
C LYS A 5 17.09 -6.75 2.36
N GLU A 6 16.64 -7.62 1.45
CA GLU A 6 17.39 -8.80 1.03
C GLU A 6 18.67 -8.43 0.28
N MET A 7 18.61 -7.44 -0.62
CA MET A 7 19.79 -6.94 -1.32
C MET A 7 20.81 -6.31 -0.36
N LEU A 8 20.35 -5.59 0.67
CA LEU A 8 21.22 -4.99 1.68
C LEU A 8 21.92 -6.05 2.55
N MET A 9 21.25 -7.15 2.87
CA MET A 9 21.84 -8.27 3.63
C MET A 9 22.89 -9.07 2.82
N GLN A 10 22.82 -9.04 1.49
CA GLN A 10 23.79 -9.73 0.62
C GLN A 10 25.10 -8.95 0.43
N ASP A 11 25.14 -7.68 0.82
CA ASP A 11 26.35 -6.87 0.71
C ASP A 11 27.38 -7.28 1.77
N LYS A 12 28.54 -7.78 1.31
CA LYS A 12 29.67 -8.19 2.16
C LYS A 12 30.25 -7.04 3.00
N ASN A 13 29.97 -5.79 2.62
CA ASN A 13 30.38 -4.59 3.35
C ASN A 13 29.40 -4.18 4.45
N PHE A 14 28.23 -4.83 4.54
CA PHE A 14 27.25 -4.58 5.58
C PHE A 14 27.69 -5.21 6.91
N LYS A 15 28.67 -4.58 7.57
CA LYS A 15 29.14 -4.94 8.91
C LYS A 15 28.59 -3.95 9.93
N SER A 16 27.55 -4.39 10.63
CA SER A 16 26.88 -3.75 11.78
C SER A 16 26.11 -2.44 11.48
N GLY A 17 24.78 -2.52 11.43
CA GLY A 17 23.89 -1.37 11.65
C GLY A 17 23.84 -0.31 10.55
N TRP A 18 22.77 0.49 10.57
CA TRP A 18 22.62 1.66 9.72
C TRP A 18 23.66 2.70 10.15
N LYS A 19 24.68 2.93 9.30
CA LYS A 19 25.69 3.98 9.51
C LYS A 19 25.51 5.04 8.42
N PHE A 20 25.49 6.31 8.82
CA PHE A 20 25.40 7.45 7.91
C PHE A 20 26.46 7.39 6.80
N ASP A 21 27.66 6.88 7.10
CA ASP A 21 28.74 6.68 6.13
C ASP A 21 28.37 5.76 4.96
N HIS A 22 27.50 4.77 5.18
CA HIS A 22 27.05 3.87 4.12
C HIS A 22 26.13 4.60 3.14
N VAL A 23 25.21 5.40 3.68
CA VAL A 23 24.30 6.24 2.87
C VAL A 23 25.10 7.32 2.14
N TRP A 24 26.06 7.95 2.81
CA TRP A 24 26.92 8.98 2.23
C TRP A 24 27.74 8.46 1.04
N ASN A 25 28.29 7.25 1.12
CA ASN A 25 29.00 6.65 -0.01
C ASN A 25 28.12 6.39 -1.24
N ILE A 26 26.84 6.09 -1.01
CA ILE A 26 25.86 5.92 -2.09
C ILE A 26 25.47 7.28 -2.65
N THR A 27 25.23 8.28 -1.79
CA THR A 27 24.67 9.57 -2.23
C THR A 27 25.68 10.57 -2.77
N LYS A 28 26.96 10.44 -2.40
CA LYS A 28 28.01 11.41 -2.76
C LYS A 28 28.30 11.52 -4.26
N ASN A 29 28.02 10.46 -5.02
CA ASN A 29 28.35 10.38 -6.45
C ASN A 29 27.14 10.63 -7.36
N PHE A 30 25.95 10.92 -6.82
CA PHE A 30 24.82 11.26 -7.68
C PHE A 30 25.08 12.58 -8.40
N GLU A 31 24.65 12.62 -9.66
CA GLU A 31 24.66 13.82 -10.47
C GLU A 31 23.89 14.92 -9.73
N LYS A 32 24.58 15.99 -9.38
CA LYS A 32 23.95 17.15 -8.74
C LYS A 32 22.97 17.72 -9.77
N PHE A 33 21.68 17.67 -9.44
CA PHE A 33 20.66 18.33 -10.24
C PHE A 33 21.09 19.77 -10.46
N LYS A 34 21.27 20.16 -11.73
CA LYS A 34 21.38 21.57 -12.07
C LYS A 34 20.03 22.17 -11.73
N ASP A 35 20.02 23.23 -10.90
CA ASP A 35 18.87 24.11 -10.76
C ASP A 35 18.61 24.75 -12.13
N GLY A 36 17.92 24.00 -12.99
CA GLY A 36 17.35 24.49 -14.22
C GLY A 36 16.25 25.45 -13.80
N ALA A 37 16.45 26.73 -14.09
CA ALA A 37 15.45 27.79 -13.98
C ALA A 37 14.13 27.32 -14.60
N THR A 38 13.26 26.77 -13.78
CA THR A 38 11.88 26.45 -14.09
C THR A 38 11.04 27.25 -13.11
N PRO A 39 10.06 28.05 -13.58
CA PRO A 39 9.25 28.85 -12.68
C PRO A 39 8.55 27.90 -11.71
N ALA A 40 8.71 28.18 -10.42
CA ALA A 40 8.19 27.38 -9.33
C ALA A 40 6.71 27.04 -9.56
N ARG A 41 6.44 25.78 -9.90
CA ARG A 41 5.09 25.24 -9.81
C ARG A 41 4.77 25.16 -8.33
N LYS A 42 4.14 26.20 -7.79
CA LYS A 42 3.59 26.22 -6.44
C LYS A 42 2.65 25.02 -6.32
N VAL A 43 3.10 23.98 -5.64
CA VAL A 43 2.22 22.91 -5.14
C VAL A 43 1.51 23.52 -3.94
N SER A 44 0.30 24.04 -4.17
CA SER A 44 -0.55 24.50 -3.07
C SER A 44 -1.15 23.28 -2.38
N TYR A 45 -0.74 23.06 -1.14
CA TYR A 45 -1.46 22.22 -0.18
C TYR A 45 -2.83 22.87 0.06
N LEU A 46 -3.91 22.25 -0.41
CA LEU A 46 -5.27 22.73 -0.12
C LEU A 46 -5.87 21.96 1.05
N CYS A 47 -5.96 22.64 2.20
CA CYS A 47 -6.92 22.38 3.26
C CYS A 47 -7.32 23.74 3.85
N GLY A 48 -8.61 24.10 3.80
CA GLY A 48 -9.17 25.18 4.63
C GLY A 48 -10.08 26.22 3.95
N PHE A 49 -11.39 25.98 4.01
CA PHE A 49 -12.55 26.86 4.27
C PHE A 49 -12.69 28.30 3.67
N GLU A 50 -13.89 28.49 3.07
CA GLU A 50 -14.79 29.66 3.04
C GLU A 50 -14.64 30.79 2.00
N ASN A 51 -15.82 31.31 1.61
CA ASN A 51 -16.29 31.95 0.36
C ASN A 51 -16.63 33.45 0.62
N PRO A 52 -17.24 34.26 -0.29
CA PRO A 52 -17.02 34.60 -1.71
C PRO A 52 -16.66 36.11 -1.93
N THR A 53 -16.61 36.48 -3.22
CA THR A 53 -16.95 37.80 -3.85
C THR A 53 -15.79 38.72 -4.26
N PRO A 54 -15.98 39.59 -5.27
CA PRO A 54 -15.40 39.40 -6.61
C PRO A 54 -14.56 40.61 -7.03
N ASP A 55 -13.69 40.50 -8.04
CA ASP A 55 -13.34 41.69 -8.81
C ASP A 55 -12.99 41.38 -10.26
N SER A 56 -13.37 42.34 -11.07
CA SER A 56 -13.75 42.27 -12.47
C SER A 56 -12.59 42.56 -13.44
N VAL A 57 -12.70 41.96 -14.64
CA VAL A 57 -12.31 42.50 -15.97
C VAL A 57 -10.80 42.68 -16.28
N SER A 58 -10.31 41.87 -17.24
CA SER A 58 -10.07 42.41 -18.59
C SER A 58 -9.83 41.34 -19.65
N GLN A 59 -10.43 41.61 -20.81
CA GLN A 59 -10.60 40.80 -22.00
C GLN A 59 -9.28 40.46 -22.71
N THR A 60 -9.24 39.33 -23.42
CA THR A 60 -9.28 39.26 -24.89
C THR A 60 -9.03 37.82 -25.36
N SER A 61 -10.03 37.24 -26.03
CA SER A 61 -9.95 35.94 -26.70
C SER A 61 -9.56 36.14 -28.16
N PRO A 62 -8.66 35.33 -28.74
CA PRO A 62 -8.60 35.15 -30.18
C PRO A 62 -9.53 34.01 -30.59
N ASP A 63 -10.70 34.42 -31.08
CA ASP A 63 -11.67 33.63 -31.82
C ASP A 63 -11.08 33.22 -33.17
N LEU A 64 -11.02 31.91 -33.48
CA LEU A 64 -10.71 31.44 -34.83
C LEU A 64 -11.65 30.30 -35.21
N SER A 65 -12.47 30.64 -36.22
CA SER A 65 -13.09 29.77 -37.22
C SER A 65 -14.54 29.34 -36.94
N SER A 66 -15.48 30.29 -37.09
CA SER A 66 -16.85 29.96 -37.51
C SER A 66 -16.93 29.91 -39.04
N PHE A 67 -17.48 28.82 -39.57
CA PHE A 67 -17.80 28.67 -40.99
C PHE A 67 -19.17 29.32 -41.25
N SER A 68 -19.21 30.33 -42.10
CA SER A 68 -20.45 30.98 -42.53
C SER A 68 -21.09 30.21 -43.68
N LEU A 69 -22.31 29.69 -43.48
CA LEU A 69 -23.16 29.17 -44.55
C LEU A 69 -23.78 30.35 -45.29
N ASN A 70 -23.38 30.56 -46.55
CA ASN A 70 -24.05 31.47 -47.47
C ASN A 70 -25.04 30.65 -48.31
N LEU A 71 -26.34 30.86 -48.07
CA LEU A 71 -27.43 30.35 -48.89
C LEU A 71 -27.82 31.49 -49.83
N ASP A 72 -27.56 31.37 -51.12
CA ASP A 72 -28.39 31.83 -52.26
C ASP A 72 -27.52 31.85 -53.55
N ASP A 73 -27.77 30.93 -54.49
CA ASP A 73 -27.98 31.27 -55.91
C ASP A 73 -28.52 30.05 -56.67
N LYS A 74 -29.37 30.34 -57.65
CA LYS A 74 -30.26 29.42 -58.34
C LYS A 74 -29.64 28.77 -59.58
N ASP A 75 -30.18 27.59 -59.85
CA ASP A 75 -30.49 27.00 -61.17
C ASP A 75 -29.48 26.08 -61.88
N ASP A 76 -30.02 24.88 -62.11
CA ASP A 76 -29.74 23.84 -63.11
C ASP A 76 -28.34 23.69 -63.72
N THR A 77 -27.69 22.57 -63.36
CA THR A 77 -27.00 21.73 -64.36
C THR A 77 -26.94 20.26 -63.92
N ILE A 78 -27.51 19.44 -64.79
CA ILE A 78 -27.48 17.98 -64.82
C ILE A 78 -26.05 17.42 -64.68
N GLY A 79 -25.91 16.37 -63.85
CA GLY A 79 -24.98 15.27 -64.13
C GLY A 79 -23.84 15.10 -63.13
N GLY A 80 -24.01 14.16 -62.20
CA GLY A 80 -22.88 13.54 -61.50
C GLY A 80 -23.19 13.13 -60.07
N SER A 81 -23.70 11.92 -59.89
CA SER A 81 -23.96 11.28 -58.59
C SER A 81 -22.78 11.41 -57.61
N PRO A 82 -22.96 11.89 -56.37
CA PRO A 82 -22.04 11.54 -55.30
C PRO A 82 -22.39 10.11 -54.88
N SER A 83 -21.48 9.18 -55.16
CA SER A 83 -21.57 7.79 -54.73
C SER A 83 -21.79 7.71 -53.21
N GLU A 84 -23.04 7.53 -52.78
CA GLU A 84 -23.39 7.02 -51.45
C GLU A 84 -22.87 5.58 -51.35
N ARG A 85 -21.62 5.44 -50.92
CA ARG A 85 -21.12 4.12 -50.48
C ARG A 85 -21.73 3.83 -49.10
N PRO A 86 -22.06 2.57 -48.78
CA PRO A 86 -22.66 2.22 -47.50
C PRO A 86 -21.62 2.41 -46.38
N ILE A 87 -21.65 3.58 -45.75
CA ILE A 87 -20.77 4.01 -44.66
C ILE A 87 -20.91 3.10 -43.42
N GLY A 88 -22.02 2.36 -43.29
CA GLY A 88 -22.32 1.49 -42.16
C GLY A 88 -21.37 0.31 -41.97
N VAL A 89 -20.87 -0.31 -43.04
CA VAL A 89 -20.09 -1.57 -42.93
C VAL A 89 -18.68 -1.33 -42.37
N LYS A 90 -18.04 -0.21 -42.74
CA LYS A 90 -16.71 0.17 -42.23
C LYS A 90 -16.77 0.57 -40.75
N GLN A 91 -17.79 1.35 -40.38
CA GLN A 91 -18.04 1.74 -38.99
C GLN A 91 -18.34 0.52 -38.11
N LEU A 92 -19.16 -0.42 -38.59
CA LEU A 92 -19.48 -1.66 -37.86
C LEU A 92 -18.25 -2.55 -37.64
N LYS A 93 -17.39 -2.71 -38.66
CA LYS A 93 -16.13 -3.47 -38.54
C LYS A 93 -15.15 -2.83 -37.56
N LEU A 94 -15.06 -1.49 -37.55
CA LEU A 94 -14.21 -0.77 -36.60
C LEU A 94 -14.76 -0.88 -35.16
N LYS A 95 -16.08 -0.75 -34.97
CA LYS A 95 -16.70 -0.95 -33.66
C LYS A 95 -16.46 -2.34 -33.09
N ARG A 96 -16.66 -3.40 -33.90
CA ARG A 96 -16.35 -4.78 -33.45
C ARG A 96 -14.90 -4.94 -32.98
N LYS A 97 -13.93 -4.39 -33.72
CA LYS A 97 -12.52 -4.42 -33.30
C LYS A 97 -12.27 -3.69 -31.98
N ASN A 98 -12.91 -2.54 -31.77
CA ASN A 98 -12.80 -1.80 -30.51
C ASN A 98 -13.46 -2.55 -29.34
N ASP A 99 -14.60 -3.20 -29.58
CA ASP A 99 -15.30 -3.99 -28.57
C ASP A 99 -14.48 -5.25 -28.19
N ASP A 100 -13.89 -5.92 -29.17
CA ASP A 100 -13.00 -7.06 -28.95
C ASP A 100 -11.74 -6.66 -28.16
N GLN A 101 -11.10 -5.53 -28.54
CA GLN A 101 -9.96 -4.99 -27.81
C GLN A 101 -10.34 -4.61 -26.37
N THR A 102 -11.50 -4.00 -26.18
CA THR A 102 -12.01 -3.64 -24.84
C THR A 102 -12.24 -4.89 -24.00
N ARG A 103 -12.81 -5.94 -24.60
CA ARG A 103 -13.02 -7.25 -23.94
C ARG A 103 -11.70 -7.89 -23.50
N ASP A 104 -10.67 -7.83 -24.34
CA ASP A 104 -9.35 -8.37 -24.01
C ASP A 104 -8.68 -7.61 -22.85
N VAL A 105 -8.81 -6.28 -22.82
CA VAL A 105 -8.34 -5.45 -21.72
C VAL A 105 -9.07 -5.80 -20.42
N ILE A 106 -10.40 -5.92 -20.47
CA ILE A 106 -11.22 -6.31 -19.30
C ILE A 106 -10.79 -7.68 -18.78
N LYS A 107 -10.65 -8.67 -19.66
CA LYS A 107 -10.22 -10.03 -19.27
C LYS A 107 -8.85 -10.03 -18.60
N THR A 108 -7.91 -9.24 -19.13
CA THR A 108 -6.56 -9.11 -18.56
C THR A 108 -6.60 -8.48 -17.17
N LEU A 109 -7.44 -7.46 -16.98
CA LEU A 109 -7.63 -6.78 -15.69
C LEU A 109 -8.31 -7.70 -14.66
N GLU A 110 -9.32 -8.46 -15.07
CA GLU A 110 -9.99 -9.44 -14.21
C GLU A 110 -9.03 -10.53 -13.71
N GLU A 111 -8.21 -11.08 -14.60
CA GLU A 111 -7.20 -12.08 -14.24
C GLU A 111 -6.13 -11.48 -13.32
N GLY A 112 -5.65 -10.27 -13.61
CA GLY A 112 -4.72 -9.56 -12.74
C GLY A 112 -5.28 -9.29 -11.33
N ASN A 113 -6.56 -8.90 -11.24
CA ASN A 113 -7.24 -8.70 -9.97
C ASN A 113 -7.41 -10.00 -9.18
N LYS A 114 -7.72 -11.11 -9.86
CA LYS A 114 -7.79 -12.43 -9.22
C LYS A 114 -6.45 -12.80 -8.60
N GLN A 115 -5.36 -12.66 -9.36
CA GLN A 115 -4.01 -12.93 -8.86
C GLN A 115 -3.64 -12.03 -7.68
N LEU A 116 -3.99 -10.74 -7.73
CA LEU A 116 -3.76 -9.82 -6.63
C LEU A 116 -4.49 -10.25 -5.36
N VAL A 117 -5.77 -10.62 -5.46
CA VAL A 117 -6.56 -11.10 -4.32
C VAL A 117 -5.95 -12.37 -3.72
N GLU A 118 -5.51 -13.31 -4.55
CA GLU A 118 -4.84 -14.52 -4.08
C GLU A 118 -3.52 -14.21 -3.35
N GLN A 119 -2.71 -13.31 -3.89
CA GLN A 119 -1.47 -12.87 -3.23
C GLN A 119 -1.74 -12.16 -1.89
N LEU A 120 -2.79 -11.33 -1.82
CA LEU A 120 -3.19 -10.66 -0.58
C LEU A 120 -3.65 -11.67 0.47
N LYS A 121 -4.49 -12.64 0.10
CA LYS A 121 -4.92 -13.73 1.00
C LYS A 121 -3.72 -14.51 1.53
N LYS A 122 -2.80 -14.92 0.65
CA LYS A 122 -1.58 -15.64 1.03
C LYS A 122 -0.71 -14.82 1.99
N THR A 123 -0.48 -13.55 1.68
CA THR A 123 0.35 -12.66 2.52
C THR A 123 -0.29 -12.42 3.88
N SER A 124 -1.62 -12.25 3.92
CA SER A 124 -2.38 -12.10 5.16
C SER A 124 -2.26 -13.33 6.04
N ALA A 125 -2.50 -14.53 5.49
CA ALA A 125 -2.37 -15.80 6.21
C ALA A 125 -0.95 -16.02 6.76
N GLN A 126 0.07 -15.75 5.94
CA GLN A 126 1.46 -15.85 6.37
C GLN A 126 1.78 -14.90 7.53
N ARG A 127 1.30 -13.65 7.45
CA ARG A 127 1.48 -12.66 8.53
C ARG A 127 0.77 -13.12 9.81
N GLN A 128 -0.42 -13.67 9.70
CA GLN A 128 -1.17 -14.18 10.85
C GLN A 128 -0.43 -15.33 11.54
N GLN A 129 0.05 -16.32 10.77
CA GLN A 129 0.86 -17.42 11.31
C GLN A 129 2.14 -16.93 11.98
N TYR A 130 2.82 -15.96 11.39
CA TYR A 130 4.02 -15.36 11.99
C TYR A 130 3.72 -14.70 13.34
N LEU A 131 2.64 -13.93 13.44
CA LEU A 131 2.22 -13.30 14.70
C LEU A 131 1.82 -14.35 15.75
N GLU A 132 1.11 -15.39 15.35
CA GLU A 132 0.74 -16.48 16.25
C GLU A 132 1.96 -17.22 16.79
N MET A 133 2.95 -17.50 15.93
CA MET A 133 4.22 -18.12 16.33
C MET A 133 5.01 -17.23 17.29
N GLN A 134 5.09 -15.93 17.02
CA GLN A 134 5.72 -14.96 17.91
C GLN A 134 5.04 -14.92 19.29
N ASN A 135 3.71 -14.85 19.32
CA ASN A 135 2.94 -14.86 20.57
C ASN A 135 3.16 -16.15 21.35
N LYS A 136 3.07 -17.32 20.70
CA LYS A 136 3.35 -18.63 21.33
C LYS A 136 4.78 -18.69 21.89
N SER A 137 5.76 -18.17 21.14
CA SER A 137 7.15 -18.10 21.59
C SER A 137 7.31 -17.21 22.82
N LEU A 138 6.62 -16.08 22.89
CA LEU A 138 6.64 -15.19 24.04
C LEU A 138 6.03 -15.87 25.27
N THR A 139 4.84 -16.47 25.12
CA THR A 139 4.17 -17.21 26.19
C THR A 139 5.04 -18.35 26.72
N LEU A 140 5.72 -19.11 25.85
CA LEU A 140 6.65 -20.16 26.26
C LEU A 140 7.84 -19.61 27.05
N LYS A 141 8.36 -18.44 26.66
CA LYS A 141 9.48 -17.80 27.35
C LYS A 141 9.08 -17.33 28.74
N GLU A 142 7.90 -16.73 28.87
CA GLU A 142 7.32 -16.35 30.17
C GLU A 142 7.12 -17.57 31.07
N LEU A 143 6.49 -18.62 30.55
CA LEU A 143 6.26 -19.87 31.30
C LEU A 143 7.57 -20.50 31.77
N LYS A 144 8.61 -20.48 30.94
CA LYS A 144 9.94 -20.97 31.30
C LYS A 144 10.55 -20.17 32.45
N GLU A 145 10.43 -18.85 32.44
CA GLU A 145 10.95 -18.01 33.52
C GLU A 145 10.16 -18.20 34.82
N GLU A 146 8.84 -18.25 34.75
CA GLU A 146 7.99 -18.58 35.90
C GLU A 146 8.34 -19.95 36.49
N ASN A 147 8.61 -20.96 35.64
CA ASN A 147 8.99 -22.28 36.10
C ASN A 147 10.35 -22.28 36.83
N LYS A 148 11.30 -21.43 36.44
CA LYS A 148 12.56 -21.29 37.21
C LYS A 148 12.30 -20.82 38.63
N VAL A 149 11.36 -19.89 38.81
CA VAL A 149 10.95 -19.39 40.13
C VAL A 149 10.18 -20.46 40.90
N LEU A 150 9.24 -21.13 40.22
CA LEU A 150 8.38 -22.15 40.82
C LEU A 150 9.15 -23.37 41.34
N TYR A 151 10.18 -23.80 40.60
CA TYR A 151 10.99 -24.97 40.96
C TYR A 151 12.27 -24.61 41.73
N ARG A 152 12.42 -23.36 42.17
CA ARG A 152 13.53 -22.98 43.05
C ARG A 152 13.30 -23.59 44.43
N ASP A 153 14.27 -24.38 44.90
CA ASP A 153 14.22 -24.94 46.25
C ASP A 153 14.39 -23.83 47.31
N LEU A 154 13.38 -23.68 48.17
CA LEU A 154 13.35 -22.68 49.22
C LEU A 154 14.31 -23.00 50.37
N ASN A 155 14.63 -24.29 50.57
CA ASN A 155 15.56 -24.72 51.63
C ASN A 155 17.01 -24.36 51.31
N SER A 156 17.31 -24.16 50.02
CA SER A 156 18.62 -23.68 49.56
C SER A 156 18.85 -22.18 49.81
N ILE A 157 17.85 -21.44 50.30
CA ILE A 157 17.92 -19.99 50.53
C ILE A 157 18.19 -19.70 52.01
N GLU A 158 19.35 -19.13 52.27
CA GLU A 158 19.83 -18.82 53.62
C GLU A 158 19.08 -17.63 54.24
N ASP A 159 18.86 -16.55 53.47
CA ASP A 159 18.14 -15.35 53.94
C ASP A 159 16.63 -15.63 54.12
N PRO A 160 16.09 -15.49 55.35
CA PRO A 160 14.66 -15.68 55.63
C PRO A 160 13.74 -14.73 54.84
N ASN A 161 14.18 -13.48 54.61
CA ASN A 161 13.36 -12.49 53.91
C ASN A 161 13.25 -12.84 52.43
N LEU A 162 14.37 -13.15 51.78
CA LEU A 162 14.39 -13.60 50.39
C LEU A 162 13.59 -14.89 50.19
N ARG A 163 13.67 -15.82 51.14
CA ARG A 163 12.88 -17.07 51.12
C ARG A 163 11.38 -16.78 51.16
N ALA A 164 10.92 -15.91 52.07
CA ALA A 164 9.51 -15.54 52.15
C ALA A 164 9.02 -14.81 50.88
N TYR A 165 9.86 -13.92 50.32
CA TYR A 165 9.57 -13.27 49.05
C TYR A 165 9.38 -14.29 47.91
N LEU A 166 10.32 -15.22 47.73
CA LEU A 166 10.23 -16.23 46.69
C LEU A 166 9.02 -17.16 46.89
N GLN A 167 8.72 -17.56 48.13
CA GLN A 167 7.50 -18.31 48.44
C GLN A 167 6.24 -17.55 48.00
N SER A 168 6.19 -16.24 48.23
CA SER A 168 5.08 -15.39 47.78
C SER A 168 4.98 -15.31 46.25
N GLU A 169 6.12 -15.25 45.54
CA GLU A 169 6.15 -15.25 44.08
C GLU A 169 5.68 -16.59 43.51
N GLN A 170 6.07 -17.72 44.11
CA GLN A 170 5.56 -19.05 43.74
C GLN A 170 4.04 -19.12 43.86
N ALA A 171 3.49 -18.61 44.98
CA ALA A 171 2.04 -18.56 45.20
C ALA A 171 1.31 -17.67 44.17
N LYS A 172 1.89 -16.51 43.83
CA LYS A 172 1.32 -15.62 42.79
C LYS A 172 1.29 -16.30 41.42
N ILE A 173 2.37 -16.99 41.04
CA ILE A 173 2.45 -17.73 39.77
C ILE A 173 1.38 -18.82 39.71
N LEU A 174 1.22 -19.61 40.78
CA LEU A 174 0.19 -20.66 40.84
C LEU A 174 -1.22 -20.08 40.72
N LYS A 175 -1.51 -18.97 41.41
CA LYS A 175 -2.79 -18.27 41.30
C LYS A 175 -3.05 -17.77 39.88
N LYS A 176 -2.07 -17.08 39.27
CA LYS A 176 -2.15 -16.60 37.88
C LYS A 176 -2.48 -17.74 36.91
N ARG A 177 -1.87 -18.92 37.07
CA ARG A 177 -2.13 -20.08 36.21
C ARG A 177 -3.54 -20.65 36.40
N LEU A 178 -4.02 -20.70 37.64
CA LEU A 178 -5.39 -21.12 37.94
C LEU A 178 -6.40 -20.20 37.23
N ASP A 179 -6.19 -18.89 37.33
CA ASP A 179 -7.04 -17.88 36.69
C ASP A 179 -7.01 -18.00 35.15
N GLN A 180 -5.83 -18.22 34.57
CA GLN A 180 -5.68 -18.47 33.12
C GLN A 180 -6.41 -19.73 32.67
N GLN A 181 -6.32 -20.82 33.43
CA GLN A 181 -6.98 -22.08 33.10
C GLN A 181 -8.50 -21.95 33.16
N ALA A 182 -9.04 -21.25 34.16
CA ALA A 182 -10.46 -20.93 34.27
C ALA A 182 -10.94 -20.07 33.08
N SER A 183 -10.17 -19.05 32.68
CA SER A 183 -10.53 -18.19 31.54
C SER A 183 -10.57 -18.92 30.19
N SER A 184 -9.68 -19.91 29.99
CA SER A 184 -9.65 -20.74 28.77
C SER A 184 -10.79 -21.76 28.69
N ALA A 185 -11.34 -22.20 29.82
CA ALA A 185 -12.48 -23.11 29.87
C ALA A 185 -13.81 -22.41 29.55
N SER A 186 -13.97 -21.14 29.92
CA SER A 186 -15.20 -20.36 29.65
C SER A 186 -15.35 -19.87 28.21
N THR A 187 -14.30 -19.90 27.40
CA THR A 187 -14.33 -19.46 25.98
C THR A 187 -14.59 -20.59 24.98
N SER A 188 -14.82 -21.83 25.46
CA SER A 188 -15.05 -23.02 24.63
C SER A 188 -16.54 -23.43 24.47
N PHE A 189 -17.48 -22.50 24.62
CA PHE A 189 -18.92 -22.75 24.39
C PHE A 189 -19.45 -21.96 23.19
#